data_AF-A0AB72V9N4-F1
#
_entry.id   AF-A0AB72V9N4-F1
#
_cell.length_a   1.000
_cell.length_b   1.000
_cell.length_c   1.000
_cell.angle_alpha   90.00
_cell.angle_beta   90.00
_cell.angle_gamma   90.00
#
_symmetry.space_group_name_H-M   'P 1'
#
loop_
_entity.id
_entity.type
_entity.pdbx_description
1 polymer ?
#
loop_
_entity_poly.entity_id
_entity_poly.type
_entity_poly.pdbx_seq_one_letter_code
_entity_poly.pdbx_strand_id
1 'polypeptide(L)'
;MRVVVVDPKHPVLPVSFLEAVLGRGEPVSIDPDFPFDIEKWGIKTSTSASWFITAKPQSTLLIDAPLNPLHEAVGVMRAAVGRGEWERTQTHESLIPYLEEESQEFIEAIHGGDDEHMKSELGDVLLQVLFHAEIAARQGRFDIFDVAASFVAKMQSRSPYLFDGSTGIVDTDEQQRLWAQGKAQEKLSSEKGRR
;
A
#
# COMPACT_ATOMS: atom_id res chain seq x y z
N MET A 1 6.20 4.69 29.35
CA MET A 1 6.04 3.56 28.42
C MET A 1 5.81 4.15 27.03
N ARG A 2 6.59 3.76 26.03
CA ARG A 2 6.42 4.19 24.63
C ARG A 2 5.59 3.14 23.91
N VAL A 3 4.57 3.54 23.15
CA VAL A 3 3.71 2.60 22.44
C VAL A 3 4.00 2.68 20.94
N VAL A 4 4.28 1.52 20.35
CA VAL A 4 4.38 1.35 18.90
C VAL A 4 3.12 0.64 18.45
N VAL A 5 2.29 1.36 17.70
CA VAL A 5 1.14 0.75 17.03
C VAL A 5 1.59 0.32 15.65
N VAL A 6 1.43 -0.97 15.37
CA VAL A 6 1.76 -1.56 14.07
C VAL A 6 0.47 -1.83 13.33
N ASP A 7 0.39 -1.40 12.07
CA ASP A 7 -0.72 -1.77 11.20
C ASP A 7 -0.72 -3.30 11.02
N PRO A 8 -1.80 -4.01 11.39
CA PRO A 8 -1.86 -5.46 11.32
C PRO A 8 -1.87 -6.01 9.89
N LYS A 9 -2.12 -5.16 8.88
CA LYS A 9 -2.06 -5.52 7.48
C LYS A 9 -0.73 -5.12 6.84
N HIS A 10 -0.18 -3.97 7.21
CA HIS A 10 1.05 -3.41 6.62
C HIS A 10 2.04 -2.95 7.69
N PRO A 11 2.72 -3.88 8.38
CA PRO A 11 3.54 -3.53 9.53
C PRO A 11 4.74 -2.66 9.11
N VAL A 12 4.74 -1.40 9.55
CA VAL A 12 5.89 -0.50 9.46
C VAL A 12 6.39 -0.19 10.86
N LEU A 13 7.69 -0.38 11.10
CA LEU A 13 8.32 -0.07 12.37
C LEU A 13 9.11 1.24 12.28
N PRO A 14 8.96 2.16 13.25
CA PRO A 14 9.76 3.39 13.29
C PRO A 14 11.26 3.10 13.40
N VAL A 15 12.10 3.88 12.73
CA VAL A 15 13.57 3.74 12.81
C VAL A 15 14.07 3.86 14.26
N SER A 16 13.51 4.80 15.03
CA SER A 16 13.85 4.99 16.44
C SER A 16 13.51 3.78 17.32
N PHE A 17 12.48 3.02 16.95
CA PHE A 17 12.14 1.74 17.59
C PHE A 17 13.16 0.68 17.21
N LEU A 18 13.50 0.54 15.92
CA LEU A 18 14.48 -0.44 15.44
C LEU A 18 15.87 -0.19 16.06
N GLU A 19 16.33 1.05 16.14
CA GLU A 19 17.59 1.39 16.81
C GLU A 19 17.58 1.01 18.29
N ALA A 20 16.45 1.22 18.98
CA ALA A 20 16.32 0.87 20.39
C ALA A 20 16.34 -0.65 20.61
N VAL A 21 15.56 -1.36 19.82
CA VAL A 21 15.27 -2.77 20.07
C VAL A 21 16.31 -3.69 19.42
N LEU A 22 16.69 -3.42 18.17
CA LEU A 22 17.71 -4.20 17.46
C LEU A 22 19.12 -3.66 17.72
N GLY A 23 19.28 -2.33 17.72
CA GLY A 23 20.59 -1.69 17.91
C GLY A 23 21.08 -1.76 19.35
N ARG A 24 20.23 -1.39 20.32
CA ARG A 24 20.59 -1.40 21.75
C ARG A 24 20.13 -2.64 22.52
N GLY A 25 19.32 -3.50 21.90
CA GLY A 25 18.81 -4.72 22.54
C GLY A 25 17.78 -4.45 23.64
N GLU A 26 17.09 -3.30 23.60
CA GLU A 26 16.00 -3.00 24.55
C GLU A 26 14.87 -4.02 24.36
N PRO A 27 14.34 -4.63 25.45
CA PRO A 27 13.23 -5.57 25.32
C PRO A 27 11.92 -4.83 25.04
N VAL A 28 10.95 -5.56 24.49
CA VAL A 28 9.60 -5.07 24.15
C VAL A 28 8.54 -5.89 24.88
N SER A 29 7.52 -5.23 25.41
CA SER A 29 6.29 -5.89 25.86
C SER A 29 5.29 -5.92 24.71
N ILE A 30 4.56 -7.02 24.54
CA ILE A 30 3.66 -7.23 23.40
C ILE A 30 2.22 -7.33 23.90
N ASP A 31 1.30 -6.73 23.15
CA ASP A 31 -0.11 -7.08 23.22
C ASP A 31 -0.31 -8.59 22.98
N PRO A 32 -1.02 -9.32 23.87
CA PRO A 32 -1.28 -10.74 23.69
C PRO A 32 -1.93 -11.11 22.35
N ASP A 33 -2.70 -10.18 21.78
CA ASP A 33 -3.40 -10.38 20.50
C ASP A 33 -2.60 -9.85 19.30
N PHE A 34 -1.30 -9.58 19.47
CA PHE A 34 -0.47 -9.07 18.38
C PHE A 34 -0.31 -10.13 17.27
N PRO A 35 -0.62 -9.79 16.01
CA PRO A 35 -0.74 -10.80 14.94
C PRO A 35 0.59 -11.31 14.39
N PHE A 36 1.73 -10.81 14.89
CA PHE A 36 3.06 -11.13 14.37
C PHE A 36 3.98 -11.72 15.43
N ASP A 37 4.79 -12.69 15.01
CA ASP A 37 5.86 -13.28 15.80
C ASP A 37 7.12 -12.41 15.70
N ILE A 38 7.26 -11.45 16.62
CA ILE A 38 8.37 -10.48 16.58
C ILE A 38 9.72 -11.08 16.99
N GLU A 39 9.73 -12.21 17.69
CA GLU A 39 10.98 -12.86 18.08
C GLU A 39 11.74 -13.35 16.83
N LYS A 40 11.03 -13.68 15.74
CA LYS A 40 11.62 -13.95 14.42
C LYS A 40 12.35 -12.76 13.82
N TRP A 41 12.07 -11.55 14.28
CA TRP A 41 12.78 -10.33 13.86
C TRP A 41 14.01 -10.04 14.74
N GLY A 42 14.36 -10.93 15.67
CA GLY A 42 15.47 -10.74 16.60
C GLY A 42 15.13 -9.82 17.78
N ILE A 43 13.84 -9.52 17.99
CA ILE A 43 13.35 -8.65 19.05
C ILE A 43 13.16 -9.46 20.34
N LYS A 44 13.78 -9.02 21.44
CA LYS A 44 13.63 -9.66 22.76
C LYS A 44 12.36 -9.19 23.44
N THR A 45 11.67 -10.10 24.11
CA THR A 45 10.41 -9.83 24.80
C THR A 45 10.61 -9.77 26.32
N SER A 46 9.87 -8.89 27.00
CA SER A 46 9.85 -8.79 28.47
C SER A 46 8.51 -8.24 28.95
N THR A 47 8.02 -8.73 30.08
CA THR A 47 6.81 -8.20 30.76
C THR A 47 7.05 -6.82 31.39
N SER A 48 8.31 -6.45 31.60
CA SER A 48 8.74 -5.12 32.06
C SER A 48 9.66 -4.51 31.02
N ALA A 49 9.06 -3.77 30.09
CA ALA A 49 9.74 -3.12 28.97
C ALA A 49 9.37 -1.64 28.90
N SER A 50 10.31 -0.81 28.46
CA SER A 50 10.08 0.62 28.16
C SER A 50 9.21 0.81 26.92
N TRP A 51 9.15 -0.20 26.06
CA TRP A 51 8.41 -0.27 24.80
C TRP A 51 7.27 -1.27 24.88
N PHE A 52 6.09 -0.86 24.43
CA PHE A 52 4.93 -1.72 24.23
C PHE A 52 4.55 -1.72 22.75
N ILE A 53 4.38 -2.90 22.15
CA ILE A 53 3.97 -3.08 20.76
C ILE A 53 2.55 -3.64 20.70
N THR A 54 1.69 -3.06 19.87
CA THR A 54 0.30 -3.47 19.73
C THR A 54 -0.20 -3.20 18.31
N ALA A 55 -1.23 -3.93 17.88
CA ALA A 55 -1.99 -3.63 16.66
C ALA A 55 -3.26 -2.81 16.97
N LYS A 56 -3.48 -2.47 18.24
CA LYS A 56 -4.66 -1.75 18.73
C LYS A 56 -4.21 -0.39 19.27
N PRO A 57 -4.68 0.73 18.71
CA PRO A 57 -4.34 2.04 19.24
C PRO A 57 -4.96 2.22 20.64
N GLN A 58 -4.11 2.47 21.64
CA GLN A 58 -4.51 2.86 22.99
C GLN A 58 -4.22 4.37 23.19
N SER A 59 -4.90 5.02 24.15
CA SER A 59 -4.79 6.47 24.42
C SER A 59 -3.45 6.88 25.06
N THR A 60 -2.33 6.71 24.36
CA THR A 60 -0.96 7.04 24.79
C THR A 60 -0.16 7.60 23.61
N LEU A 61 1.02 8.19 23.89
CA LEU A 61 1.94 8.71 22.88
C LEU A 61 2.36 7.62 21.87
N LEU A 62 1.86 7.75 20.64
CA LEU A 62 2.23 6.96 19.48
C LEU A 62 3.55 7.48 18.92
N ILE A 63 4.49 6.57 18.63
CA ILE A 63 5.66 6.92 17.82
C ILE A 63 5.28 6.64 16.37
N ASP A 64 4.84 7.69 15.67
CA ASP A 64 4.66 7.62 14.23
C ASP A 64 6.03 7.41 13.57
N ALA A 65 6.15 6.32 12.81
CA ALA A 65 7.15 6.29 11.76
C ALA A 65 6.81 7.46 10.81
N PRO A 66 7.78 8.21 10.27
CA PRO A 66 7.49 9.22 9.26
C PRO A 66 6.67 8.54 8.16
N LEU A 67 5.39 8.93 8.06
CA LEU A 67 4.51 8.42 7.05
C LEU A 67 5.09 8.90 5.71
N ASN A 68 5.28 7.98 4.77
CA ASN A 68 5.57 8.41 3.42
C ASN A 68 4.31 9.15 2.88
N PRO A 69 4.46 10.07 1.91
CA PRO A 69 3.33 10.82 1.37
C PRO A 69 2.17 9.94 0.84
N LEU A 70 2.46 8.69 0.42
CA LEU A 70 1.41 7.75 0.02
C LEU A 70 0.57 7.27 1.20
N HIS A 71 1.17 6.95 2.35
CA HIS A 71 0.44 6.62 3.56
C HIS A 71 -0.37 7.80 4.07
N GLU A 72 0.16 9.02 3.96
CA GLU A 72 -0.59 10.23 4.27
C GLU A 72 -1.81 10.37 3.34
N ALA A 73 -1.66 10.19 2.04
CA ALA A 73 -2.77 10.23 1.08
C ALA A 73 -3.86 9.20 1.39
N VAL A 74 -3.49 7.97 1.77
CA VAL A 74 -4.43 6.95 2.23
C VAL A 74 -5.18 7.40 3.49
N GLY A 75 -4.46 7.98 4.45
CA GLY A 75 -5.05 8.55 5.67
C GLY A 75 -6.03 9.70 5.38
N VAL A 76 -5.65 10.60 4.48
CA VAL A 76 -6.49 11.72 4.01
C VAL A 76 -7.78 11.19 3.37
N MET A 77 -7.68 10.23 2.44
CA MET A 77 -8.86 9.65 1.79
C MET A 77 -9.80 8.98 2.81
N ARG A 78 -9.26 8.19 3.73
CA ARG A 78 -10.05 7.57 4.80
C ARG A 78 -10.77 8.61 5.66
N ALA A 79 -10.10 9.72 5.98
CA ALA A 79 -10.68 10.82 6.73
C ALA A 79 -11.75 11.56 5.90
N ALA A 80 -11.52 11.78 4.62
CA ALA A 80 -12.46 12.42 3.69
C ALA A 80 -13.77 11.62 3.60
N VAL A 81 -13.71 10.33 3.26
CA VAL A 81 -14.89 9.44 3.27
C VAL A 81 -15.44 9.22 4.69
N GLY A 82 -14.64 9.45 5.74
CA GLY A 82 -15.10 9.45 7.13
C GLY A 82 -16.02 10.63 7.48
N ARG A 83 -15.69 11.82 6.97
CA ARG A 83 -16.20 13.10 7.48
C ARG A 83 -17.01 13.90 6.46
N GLY A 84 -16.65 13.84 5.19
CA GLY A 84 -17.26 14.64 4.13
C GLY A 84 -18.58 14.04 3.63
N GLU A 85 -19.56 14.90 3.40
CA GLU A 85 -20.90 14.48 2.94
C GLU A 85 -20.85 13.97 1.50
N TRP A 86 -20.12 14.67 0.62
CA TRP A 86 -19.99 14.28 -0.78
C TRP A 86 -19.19 12.99 -0.94
N GLU A 87 -18.06 12.86 -0.26
CA GLU A 87 -17.18 11.70 -0.33
C GLU A 87 -17.89 10.41 0.13
N ARG A 88 -18.80 10.54 1.11
CA ARG A 88 -19.60 9.42 1.62
C ARG A 88 -20.71 8.96 0.68
N THR A 89 -21.18 9.82 -0.22
CA THR A 89 -22.23 9.47 -1.17
C THR A 89 -21.68 8.84 -2.44
N GLN A 90 -20.37 8.86 -2.65
CA GLN A 90 -19.75 8.31 -3.84
C GLN A 90 -19.85 6.78 -3.90
N THR A 91 -20.11 6.26 -5.10
CA THR A 91 -20.03 4.85 -5.46
C THR A 91 -18.98 4.67 -6.55
N HIS A 92 -18.67 3.42 -6.90
CA HIS A 92 -17.77 3.17 -8.04
C HIS A 92 -18.33 3.76 -9.33
N GLU A 93 -19.64 3.71 -9.52
CA GLU A 93 -20.33 4.19 -10.72
C GLU A 93 -20.39 5.72 -10.76
N SER A 94 -20.62 6.38 -9.62
CA SER A 94 -20.66 7.86 -9.60
C SER A 94 -19.31 8.51 -9.86
N LEU A 95 -18.22 7.77 -9.62
CA LEU A 95 -16.85 8.26 -9.81
C LEU A 95 -16.32 8.08 -11.24
N ILE A 96 -16.98 7.29 -12.10
CA ILE A 96 -16.53 7.03 -13.48
C ILE A 96 -16.31 8.33 -14.27
N PRO A 97 -17.24 9.31 -14.28
CA PRO A 97 -17.06 10.52 -15.06
C PRO A 97 -15.82 11.32 -14.64
N TYR A 98 -15.53 11.37 -13.34
CA TYR A 98 -14.35 12.04 -12.82
C TYR A 98 -13.08 11.33 -13.27
N LEU A 99 -13.01 10.00 -13.17
CA LEU A 99 -11.86 9.24 -13.68
C LEU A 99 -11.63 9.44 -15.19
N GLU A 100 -12.70 9.52 -15.98
CA GLU A 100 -12.62 9.82 -17.41
C GLU A 100 -12.06 11.23 -17.67
N GLU A 101 -12.52 12.22 -16.90
CA GLU A 101 -12.04 13.61 -16.94
C GLU A 101 -10.55 13.70 -16.58
N GLU A 102 -10.14 13.23 -15.40
CA GLU A 102 -8.73 13.30 -14.96
C GLU A 102 -7.78 12.53 -15.90
N SER A 103 -8.26 11.42 -16.48
CA SER A 103 -7.48 10.66 -17.47
C SER A 103 -7.28 11.47 -18.76
N GLN A 104 -8.28 12.25 -19.16
CA GLN A 104 -8.20 13.10 -20.33
C GLN A 104 -7.31 14.33 -20.08
N GLU A 105 -7.42 14.95 -18.91
CA GLU A 105 -6.54 16.06 -18.51
C GLU A 105 -5.08 15.62 -18.44
N PHE A 106 -4.80 14.43 -17.89
CA PHE A 106 -3.46 13.84 -17.92
C PHE A 106 -2.91 13.65 -19.35
N ILE A 107 -3.74 13.16 -20.27
CA ILE A 107 -3.36 13.01 -21.69
C ILE A 107 -3.07 14.37 -22.32
N GLU A 108 -3.86 15.39 -22.00
CA GLU A 108 -3.64 16.76 -22.48
C GLU A 108 -2.35 17.36 -21.94
N ALA A 109 -2.04 17.15 -20.67
CA ALA A 109 -0.77 17.58 -20.06
C ALA A 109 0.45 16.93 -20.75
N ILE A 110 0.37 15.65 -21.12
CA ILE A 110 1.41 14.97 -21.93
C ILE A 110 1.59 15.66 -23.27
N HIS A 111 0.49 15.93 -24.00
CA HIS A 111 0.58 16.58 -25.30
C HIS A 111 1.09 18.02 -25.21
N GLY A 112 0.81 18.71 -24.10
CA GLY A 112 1.29 20.05 -23.81
C GLY A 112 2.77 20.12 -23.41
N GLY A 113 3.38 19.01 -22.98
CA GLY A 113 4.75 18.98 -22.47
C GLY A 113 4.92 19.76 -21.15
N ASP A 114 3.86 19.84 -20.34
CA ASP A 114 3.87 20.51 -19.05
C ASP A 114 4.01 19.48 -17.93
N ASP A 115 5.24 19.30 -17.44
CA ASP A 115 5.56 18.30 -16.43
C ASP A 115 4.91 18.57 -15.07
N GLU A 116 4.67 19.83 -14.70
CA GLU A 116 4.01 20.14 -13.42
C GLU A 116 2.51 19.87 -13.52
N HIS A 117 1.89 20.21 -14.65
CA HIS A 117 0.50 19.85 -14.90
C HIS A 117 0.35 18.33 -14.96
N MET A 118 1.23 17.62 -15.69
CA MET A 118 1.23 16.16 -15.77
C MET A 118 1.29 15.50 -14.39
N LYS A 119 2.12 16.04 -13.49
CA LYS A 119 2.23 15.56 -12.10
C LYS A 119 0.96 15.86 -11.29
N SER A 120 0.31 17.01 -11.51
CA SER A 120 -0.98 17.33 -10.90
C SER A 120 -2.03 16.30 -11.29
N GLU A 121 -2.18 16.06 -12.59
CA GLU A 121 -3.20 15.14 -13.12
C GLU A 121 -2.96 13.68 -12.70
N LEU A 122 -1.69 13.26 -12.58
CA LEU A 122 -1.37 11.95 -11.99
C LEU A 122 -1.79 11.87 -10.51
N GLY A 123 -1.77 12.99 -9.80
CA GLY A 123 -2.31 13.11 -8.44
C GLY A 123 -3.83 12.92 -8.41
N ASP A 124 -4.55 13.49 -9.37
CA ASP A 124 -6.01 13.36 -9.47
C ASP A 124 -6.43 11.96 -9.95
N VAL A 125 -5.68 11.33 -10.85
CA VAL A 125 -5.84 9.89 -11.16
C VAL A 125 -5.59 9.04 -9.91
N LEU A 126 -4.57 9.36 -9.10
CA LEU A 126 -4.33 8.67 -7.82
C LEU A 126 -5.48 8.89 -6.83
N LEU A 127 -6.07 10.08 -6.78
CA LEU A 127 -7.25 10.38 -5.98
C LEU A 127 -8.41 9.43 -6.32
N GLN A 128 -8.67 9.20 -7.61
CA GLN A 128 -9.70 8.25 -8.05
C GLN A 128 -9.37 6.81 -7.60
N VAL A 129 -8.13 6.36 -7.77
CA VAL A 129 -7.69 5.03 -7.29
C VAL A 129 -7.92 4.87 -5.78
N LEU A 130 -7.59 5.90 -4.99
CA LEU A 130 -7.79 5.92 -3.55
C LEU A 130 -9.28 5.88 -3.17
N PHE A 131 -10.15 6.59 -3.89
CA PHE A 131 -11.59 6.53 -3.68
C PHE A 131 -12.14 5.11 -3.90
N HIS A 132 -11.82 4.49 -5.04
CA HIS A 132 -12.28 3.12 -5.32
C HIS A 132 -11.76 2.13 -4.29
N ALA A 133 -10.50 2.26 -3.87
CA ALA A 133 -9.92 1.44 -2.81
C ALA A 133 -10.62 1.62 -1.46
N GLU A 134 -10.90 2.86 -1.04
CA GLU A 134 -11.55 3.14 0.24
C GLU A 134 -13.02 2.68 0.26
N ILE A 135 -13.76 2.88 -0.84
CA ILE A 135 -15.12 2.34 -0.99
C ILE A 135 -15.11 0.81 -0.88
N ALA A 136 -14.18 0.14 -1.56
CA ALA A 136 -14.03 -1.31 -1.50
C ALA A 136 -13.63 -1.82 -0.10
N ALA A 137 -12.77 -1.06 0.59
CA ALA A 137 -12.27 -1.40 1.92
C ALA A 137 -13.41 -1.37 2.95
N ARG A 138 -14.28 -0.35 2.88
CA ARG A 138 -15.45 -0.21 3.75
C ARG A 138 -16.50 -1.29 3.53
N GLN A 139 -16.53 -1.89 2.34
CA GLN A 139 -17.35 -3.05 2.02
C GLN A 139 -16.69 -4.39 2.38
N GLY A 140 -15.49 -4.36 2.99
CA GLY A 140 -14.75 -5.56 3.37
C GLY A 140 -14.21 -6.36 2.19
N ARG A 141 -13.99 -5.74 1.02
CA ARG A 141 -13.55 -6.43 -0.20
C ARG A 141 -12.03 -6.39 -0.37
N PHE A 142 -11.48 -5.21 -0.65
CA PHE A 142 -10.05 -4.97 -0.86
C PHE A 142 -9.75 -3.50 -0.51
N ASP A 143 -8.49 -3.19 -0.21
CA ASP A 143 -8.01 -1.83 0.02
C ASP A 143 -6.88 -1.44 -0.95
N ILE A 144 -6.30 -0.26 -0.77
CA ILE A 144 -5.25 0.29 -1.64
C ILE A 144 -3.99 -0.59 -1.66
N PHE A 145 -3.71 -1.28 -0.56
CA PHE A 145 -2.55 -2.14 -0.47
C PHE A 145 -2.78 -3.45 -1.21
N ASP A 146 -4.01 -3.96 -1.22
CA ASP A 146 -4.40 -5.07 -2.09
C ASP A 146 -4.25 -4.69 -3.59
N VAL A 147 -4.58 -3.44 -3.96
CA VAL A 147 -4.37 -2.91 -5.32
C VAL A 147 -2.87 -2.90 -5.65
N ALA A 148 -2.03 -2.39 -4.75
CA ALA A 148 -0.58 -2.38 -4.93
C ALA A 148 0.00 -3.81 -5.02
N ALA A 149 -0.45 -4.73 -4.16
CA ALA A 149 -0.05 -6.12 -4.19
C ALA A 149 -0.46 -6.81 -5.51
N SER A 150 -1.65 -6.49 -6.03
CA SER A 150 -2.11 -6.97 -7.35
C SER A 150 -1.20 -6.49 -8.49
N PHE A 151 -0.72 -5.24 -8.44
CA PHE A 151 0.26 -4.73 -9.39
C PHE A 151 1.60 -5.50 -9.29
N VAL A 152 2.15 -5.66 -8.08
CA VAL A 152 3.41 -6.38 -7.87
C VAL A 152 3.32 -7.82 -8.37
N ALA A 153 2.24 -8.53 -8.04
CA ALA A 153 2.02 -9.90 -8.50
C ALA A 153 1.96 -10.00 -10.04
N LYS A 154 1.31 -9.04 -10.72
CA LYS A 154 1.32 -8.96 -12.20
C LYS A 154 2.73 -8.75 -12.75
N MET A 155 3.51 -7.87 -12.12
CA MET A 155 4.88 -7.60 -12.57
C MET A 155 5.79 -8.81 -12.35
N GLN A 156 5.64 -9.54 -11.25
CA GLN A 156 6.37 -10.80 -11.01
C GLN A 156 6.06 -11.85 -12.08
N SER A 157 4.80 -11.94 -12.50
CA SER A 157 4.33 -12.85 -13.55
C SER A 157 4.83 -12.47 -14.95
N ARG A 158 4.73 -11.18 -15.31
CA ARG A 158 4.91 -10.69 -16.69
C ARG A 158 6.30 -10.12 -16.97
N SER A 159 7.05 -9.78 -15.93
CA SER A 159 8.39 -9.19 -16.00
C SER A 159 9.29 -9.80 -14.90
N PRO A 160 9.51 -11.13 -14.90
CA PRO A 160 10.23 -11.82 -13.82
C PRO A 160 11.69 -11.35 -13.65
N TYR A 161 12.29 -10.81 -14.70
CA TYR A 161 13.64 -10.22 -14.67
C TYR A 161 13.77 -9.03 -13.70
N LEU A 162 12.65 -8.42 -13.28
CA LEU A 162 12.67 -7.38 -12.23
C LEU A 162 12.84 -7.97 -10.81
N PHE A 163 12.72 -9.29 -10.64
CA PHE A 163 12.62 -9.96 -9.33
C PHE A 163 13.57 -11.14 -9.13
N ASP A 164 14.18 -11.66 -10.19
CA ASP A 164 15.05 -12.85 -10.15
C ASP A 164 16.53 -12.54 -9.85
N GLY A 165 16.85 -11.26 -9.58
CA GLY A 165 18.21 -10.80 -9.32
C GLY A 165 19.07 -10.64 -10.58
N SER A 166 18.49 -10.80 -11.77
CA SER A 166 19.17 -10.47 -13.01
C SER A 166 19.53 -8.98 -13.08
N THR A 167 20.64 -8.70 -13.74
CA THR A 167 21.15 -7.34 -13.90
C THR A 167 21.48 -7.12 -15.38
N GLY A 168 20.97 -6.05 -15.97
CA GLY A 168 21.21 -5.72 -17.38
C GLY A 168 19.94 -5.23 -18.08
N ILE A 169 20.11 -4.72 -19.30
CA ILE A 169 18.99 -4.31 -20.14
C ILE A 169 18.41 -5.57 -20.77
N VAL A 170 17.11 -5.80 -20.56
CA VAL A 170 16.35 -6.82 -21.28
C VAL A 170 15.81 -6.20 -22.56
N ASP A 171 16.01 -6.86 -23.70
CA ASP A 171 15.52 -6.34 -24.97
C ASP A 171 13.99 -6.34 -25.07
N THR A 172 13.44 -5.50 -25.94
CA THR A 172 12.00 -5.30 -26.07
C THR A 172 11.27 -6.58 -26.52
N ASP A 173 11.89 -7.40 -27.36
CA ASP A 173 11.28 -8.62 -27.89
C ASP A 173 11.11 -9.66 -26.77
N GLU A 174 12.11 -9.81 -25.92
CA GLU A 174 12.08 -10.65 -24.73
C GLU A 174 11.07 -10.13 -23.71
N GLN A 175 11.02 -8.81 -23.48
CA GLN A 175 10.00 -8.20 -22.62
C GLN A 175 8.58 -8.53 -23.12
N GLN A 176 8.32 -8.38 -24.42
CA GLN A 176 7.03 -8.72 -25.02
C GLN A 176 6.70 -10.21 -24.91
N ARG A 177 7.70 -11.09 -25.12
CA ARG A 177 7.56 -12.53 -24.98
C ARG A 177 7.18 -12.92 -23.56
N LEU A 178 7.92 -12.42 -22.56
CA LEU A 178 7.65 -12.68 -21.14
C LEU A 178 6.27 -12.15 -20.73
N TRP A 179 5.91 -10.96 -21.19
CA TRP A 179 4.62 -10.35 -20.90
C TRP A 179 3.45 -11.18 -21.43
N ALA A 180 3.55 -11.65 -22.68
CA ALA A 180 2.53 -12.51 -23.29
C ALA A 180 2.39 -13.85 -22.54
N GLN A 181 3.51 -14.43 -22.12
CA GLN A 181 3.53 -15.68 -21.35
C GLN A 181 2.88 -15.53 -19.98
N GLY A 182 3.25 -14.51 -19.19
CA GLY A 182 2.64 -14.24 -17.88
C GLY A 182 1.14 -14.00 -17.99
N LYS A 183 0.70 -13.20 -18.99
CA LYS A 183 -0.73 -12.95 -19.23
C LYS A 183 -1.51 -14.22 -19.57
N ALA A 184 -0.92 -15.18 -20.28
CA ALA A 184 -1.56 -16.46 -20.59
C ALA A 184 -1.71 -17.34 -19.35
N GLN A 185 -0.69 -17.40 -18.48
CA GLN A 185 -0.72 -18.16 -17.24
C GLN A 185 -1.77 -17.63 -16.25
N GLU A 186 -1.91 -16.31 -16.15
CA GLU A 186 -2.92 -15.66 -15.32
C GLU A 186 -4.36 -16.00 -15.76
N LYS A 187 -4.63 -16.01 -17.07
CA LYS A 187 -5.95 -16.37 -17.59
C LYS A 187 -6.34 -17.79 -17.20
N LEU A 188 -5.43 -18.75 -17.39
CA LEU A 188 -5.64 -20.16 -17.03
C LEU A 188 -5.90 -20.33 -15.53
N SER A 189 -5.21 -19.54 -14.69
CA SER A 189 -5.38 -19.57 -13.24
C SER A 189 -6.72 -18.97 -12.80
N SER A 190 -7.15 -17.88 -13.44
CA SER A 190 -8.45 -17.24 -13.15
C SER A 190 -9.65 -18.09 -13.58
N GLU A 191 -9.53 -18.84 -14.68
CA GLU A 191 -10.58 -19.76 -15.16
C GLU A 191 -10.71 -20.98 -14.25
N LYS A 192 -9.60 -21.44 -13.67
CA LYS A 192 -9.58 -22.59 -12.76
C LYS A 192 -10.12 -22.25 -11.37
N GLY A 193 -10.00 -21.00 -10.92
CA GLY A 193 -10.56 -20.52 -9.66
C GLY A 193 -12.05 -20.13 -9.70
N ARG A 194 -12.65 -20.06 -10.89
CA ARG A 194 -14.09 -19.80 -11.10
C ARG A 194 -14.94 -21.07 -11.27
N ARG A 195 -14.31 -22.25 -11.27
CA ARG A 195 -14.95 -23.57 -11.34
C ARG A 195 -14.91 -24.24 -9.98
#